data_AF-A0A1H6E3Y6-F1
#
_entry.id   AF-A0A1H6E3Y6-F1
#
_cell.length_a   1.000
_cell.length_b   1.000
_cell.length_c   1.000
_cell.angle_alpha   90.00
_cell.angle_beta   90.00
_cell.angle_gamma   90.00
#
_symmetry.space_group_name_H-M   'P 1'
#
loop_
_entity.id
_entity.type
_entity.pdbx_description
1 polymer ?
#
loop_
_entity_poly.entity_id
_entity_poly.type
_entity_poly.pdbx_seq_one_letter_code
_entity_poly.pdbx_strand_id
1 'polypeptide(L)'
;MVGPDGKSDLWRLKRPARRASWSRFKEQRRHLKWVDGLGAASEWVEGVAASKIADFAAEADADDADVLSRYEAVKRVALLARLVHTAQARARDDLAQMLCKRMAGNLKNARLKLEEIREQQRAMSERLIGTYRTVLGASPRDVDTLETGS
;
A
#
# COMPACT_ATOMS: atom_id res chain seq x y z
N MET A 1 -3.27 30.24 -5.39
CA MET A 1 -3.75 29.65 -6.65
C MET A 1 -4.86 28.64 -6.34
N VAL A 2 -5.82 28.49 -7.24
CA VAL A 2 -6.93 27.53 -7.11
C VAL A 2 -6.53 26.29 -7.90
N GLY A 3 -6.59 25.12 -7.28
CA GLY A 3 -6.29 23.86 -7.96
C GLY A 3 -7.41 23.45 -8.94
N PRO A 4 -7.15 22.47 -9.84
CA PRO A 4 -8.09 22.07 -10.91
C PRO A 4 -9.46 21.55 -10.43
N ASP A 5 -9.68 21.39 -9.13
CA ASP A 5 -10.96 20.97 -8.53
C ASP A 5 -11.77 22.15 -7.93
N GLY A 6 -11.37 23.39 -8.19
CA GLY A 6 -12.00 24.60 -7.61
C GLY A 6 -11.68 24.86 -6.14
N LYS A 7 -10.82 24.04 -5.52
CA LYS A 7 -10.37 24.16 -4.12
C LYS A 7 -8.97 24.74 -4.03
N SER A 8 -8.69 25.49 -2.96
CA SER A 8 -7.38 26.11 -2.76
C SER A 8 -6.28 25.05 -2.56
N ASP A 9 -5.05 25.37 -2.96
CA ASP A 9 -3.90 24.50 -2.75
C ASP A 9 -3.66 24.20 -1.26
N LEU A 10 -4.00 25.15 -0.38
CA LEU A 10 -3.98 24.96 1.07
C LEU A 10 -4.95 23.86 1.52
N TRP A 11 -6.17 23.85 0.97
CA TRP A 11 -7.16 22.81 1.27
C TRP A 11 -6.66 21.42 0.83
N ARG A 12 -5.96 21.34 -0.30
CA ARG A 12 -5.34 20.09 -0.77
C ARG A 12 -4.23 19.61 0.14
N LEU A 13 -3.47 20.54 0.72
CA LEU A 13 -2.37 20.25 1.64
C LEU A 13 -2.84 19.65 2.97
N LYS A 14 -3.99 20.12 3.47
CA LYS A 14 -4.59 19.64 4.73
C LYS A 14 -5.37 18.33 4.59
N ARG A 15 -5.53 17.79 3.39
CA ARG A 15 -6.47 16.68 3.15
C ARG A 15 -5.90 15.35 3.69
N PRO A 16 -6.60 14.64 4.59
CA PRO A 16 -6.16 13.32 5.02
C PRO A 16 -6.30 12.29 3.89
N ALA A 17 -5.43 11.28 3.87
CA ALA A 17 -5.52 10.21 2.88
C ALA A 17 -6.82 9.40 2.99
N ARG A 18 -7.35 9.02 1.83
CA ARG A 18 -8.55 8.18 1.71
C ARG A 18 -8.15 6.70 1.73
N ARG A 19 -9.07 5.82 2.17
CA ARG A 19 -8.92 4.34 2.25
C ARG A 19 -8.10 3.73 1.10
N ALA A 20 -7.22 2.78 1.37
CA ALA A 20 -6.31 2.21 0.39
C ALA A 20 -6.99 1.48 -0.80
N SER A 21 -6.63 1.83 -2.05
CA SER A 21 -6.94 1.09 -3.29
C SER A 21 -5.81 1.31 -4.32
N TRP A 22 -5.72 0.53 -5.42
CA TRP A 22 -4.67 0.73 -6.43
C TRP A 22 -4.76 2.07 -7.16
N SER A 23 -5.97 2.50 -7.52
CA SER A 23 -6.21 3.84 -8.06
C SER A 23 -5.75 4.90 -7.06
N ARG A 24 -6.15 4.73 -5.79
CA ARG A 24 -5.79 5.66 -4.71
C ARG A 24 -4.30 5.64 -4.38
N PHE A 25 -3.58 4.54 -4.59
CA PHE A 25 -2.13 4.48 -4.45
C PHE A 25 -1.43 5.32 -5.53
N LYS A 26 -1.90 5.22 -6.78
CA LYS A 26 -1.39 6.06 -7.86
C LYS A 26 -1.72 7.53 -7.63
N GLU A 27 -2.94 7.83 -7.14
CA GLU A 27 -3.36 9.17 -6.73
C GLU A 27 -2.50 9.71 -5.59
N GLN A 28 -2.27 8.92 -4.54
CA GLN A 28 -1.43 9.30 -3.40
C GLN A 28 0.01 9.52 -3.83
N ARG A 29 0.54 8.72 -4.76
CA ARG A 29 1.87 8.94 -5.34
C ARG A 29 1.95 10.25 -6.14
N ARG A 30 0.90 10.59 -6.90
CA ARG A 30 0.81 11.89 -7.58
C ARG A 30 0.74 13.04 -6.58
N HIS A 31 0.00 12.86 -5.48
CA HIS A 31 -0.06 13.83 -4.40
C HIS A 31 1.32 14.03 -3.76
N LEU A 32 2.04 12.95 -3.40
CA LEU A 32 3.41 13.06 -2.89
C LEU A 32 4.31 13.84 -3.85
N LYS A 33 4.29 13.52 -5.16
CA LYS A 33 5.08 14.28 -6.15
C LYS A 33 4.74 15.76 -6.19
N TRP A 34 3.46 16.10 -6.02
CA TRP A 34 3.04 17.50 -5.97
C TRP A 34 3.55 18.19 -4.70
N VAL A 35 3.41 17.57 -3.52
CA VAL A 35 3.88 18.16 -2.25
C VAL A 35 5.42 18.24 -2.20
N ASP A 36 6.14 17.24 -2.72
CA ASP A 36 7.61 17.27 -2.85
C ASP A 36 8.05 18.38 -3.82
N GLY A 37 7.27 18.61 -4.88
CA GLY A 37 7.51 19.69 -5.85
C GLY A 37 7.32 21.10 -5.28
N LEU A 38 6.78 21.25 -4.07
CA LEU A 38 6.72 22.54 -3.38
C LEU A 38 8.08 22.98 -2.83
N GLY A 39 9.08 22.10 -2.79
CA GLY A 39 10.45 22.41 -2.35
C GLY A 39 10.77 21.94 -0.93
N ALA A 40 12.02 22.19 -0.52
CA ALA A 40 12.54 21.81 0.78
C ALA A 40 12.03 22.80 1.85
N ALA A 41 10.86 22.52 2.40
CA ALA A 41 10.23 23.40 3.38
C ALA A 41 11.07 23.62 4.66
N SER A 42 11.99 22.72 4.98
CA SER A 42 12.95 22.91 6.07
C SER A 42 13.89 24.10 5.85
N GLU A 43 14.26 24.39 4.60
CA GLU A 43 15.15 25.50 4.25
C GLU A 43 14.45 26.86 4.42
N TRP A 44 13.12 26.90 4.33
CA TRP A 44 12.35 28.15 4.42
C TRP A 44 12.21 28.70 5.84
N VAL A 45 12.55 27.90 6.84
CA VAL A 45 12.49 28.22 8.28
C VAL A 45 13.87 28.16 8.93
N GLU A 46 14.93 28.13 8.14
CA GLU A 46 16.29 28.22 8.63
C GLU A 46 16.46 29.51 9.46
N GLY A 47 16.85 29.37 10.73
CA GLY A 47 16.95 30.49 11.69
C GLY A 47 15.70 30.75 12.55
N VAL A 48 14.59 30.04 12.35
CA VAL A 48 13.42 30.10 13.25
C VAL A 48 13.56 29.08 14.38
N ALA A 49 13.34 29.51 15.62
CA ALA A 49 13.40 28.62 16.78
C ALA A 49 12.38 27.48 16.70
N ALA A 50 12.81 26.25 17.00
CA ALA A 50 11.99 25.04 16.87
C ALA A 50 10.68 25.08 17.69
N SER A 51 10.68 25.72 18.86
CA SER A 51 9.47 25.93 19.68
C SER A 51 8.42 26.77 18.94
N LYS A 52 8.84 27.88 18.30
CA LYS A 52 7.94 28.70 17.48
C LYS A 52 7.40 27.92 16.28
N ILE A 53 8.22 27.06 15.67
CA ILE A 53 7.79 26.20 14.55
C ILE A 53 6.69 25.21 15.01
N ALA A 54 6.80 24.68 16.23
CA ALA A 54 5.80 23.77 16.80
C ALA A 54 4.46 24.49 17.10
N ASP A 55 4.51 25.69 17.69
CA ASP A 55 3.32 26.50 17.96
C ASP A 55 2.60 26.88 16.66
N PHE A 56 3.38 27.26 15.64
CA PHE A 56 2.87 27.53 14.29
C PHE A 56 2.27 26.28 13.63
N ALA A 57 2.73 25.07 13.94
CA ALA A 57 2.13 23.85 13.41
C ALA A 57 0.67 23.67 13.87
N ALA A 58 0.41 23.94 15.16
CA ALA A 58 -0.93 23.82 15.73
C ALA A 58 -1.88 24.87 15.17
N GLU A 59 -1.39 26.11 15.02
CA GLU A 59 -2.15 27.23 14.47
C GLU A 59 -2.47 27.02 12.97
N ALA A 60 -1.48 26.55 12.20
CA ALA A 60 -1.66 26.33 10.76
C ALA A 60 -2.65 25.23 10.42
N ASP A 61 -2.75 24.16 11.23
CA ASP A 61 -3.74 23.10 11.02
C ASP A 61 -5.17 23.61 11.31
N ALA A 62 -5.35 24.56 12.23
CA ALA A 62 -6.65 25.13 12.62
C ALA A 62 -7.20 26.18 11.63
N ASP A 63 -6.34 26.98 10.99
CA ASP A 63 -6.76 28.18 10.27
C ASP A 63 -6.90 28.03 8.74
N ASP A 64 -7.87 28.71 8.13
CA ASP A 64 -8.10 28.70 6.67
C ASP A 64 -7.21 29.70 5.91
N ALA A 65 -7.19 29.59 4.57
CA ALA A 65 -6.31 30.38 3.69
C ALA A 65 -6.47 31.90 3.83
N ASP A 66 -7.68 32.37 4.13
CA ASP A 66 -7.94 33.79 4.36
C ASP A 66 -7.28 34.27 5.65
N VAL A 67 -7.41 33.52 6.75
CA VAL A 67 -6.79 33.83 8.04
C VAL A 67 -5.27 33.82 7.93
N LEU A 68 -4.70 32.78 7.28
CA LEU A 68 -3.26 32.67 7.08
C LEU A 68 -2.67 33.81 6.24
N SER A 69 -3.45 34.38 5.31
CA SER A 69 -3.01 35.47 4.44
C SER A 69 -2.79 36.79 5.18
N ARG A 70 -3.42 36.97 6.34
CA ARG A 70 -3.40 38.20 7.15
C ARG A 70 -2.24 38.24 8.15
N TYR A 71 -1.47 37.16 8.31
CA TYR A 71 -0.29 37.17 9.17
C TYR A 71 0.89 37.94 8.56
N GLU A 72 1.74 38.47 9.44
CA GLU A 72 3.06 39.02 9.10
C GLU A 72 3.86 38.07 8.22
N ALA A 73 4.63 38.61 7.27
CA ALA A 73 5.30 37.84 6.22
C ALA A 73 6.16 36.69 6.78
N VAL A 74 6.93 36.95 7.84
CA VAL A 74 7.79 35.95 8.49
C VAL A 74 6.97 34.82 9.13
N LYS A 75 5.90 35.16 9.86
CA LYS A 75 5.00 34.17 10.48
C LYS A 75 4.31 33.33 9.40
N ARG A 76 3.85 33.96 8.32
CA ARG A 76 3.21 33.29 7.19
C ARG A 76 4.13 32.31 6.47
N VAL A 77 5.39 32.68 6.22
CA VAL A 77 6.38 31.76 5.63
C VAL A 77 6.65 30.57 6.55
N ALA A 78 6.80 30.81 7.86
CA ALA A 78 7.02 29.73 8.82
C ALA A 78 5.83 28.75 8.91
N LEU A 79 4.61 29.27 8.89
CA LEU A 79 3.37 28.47 8.86
C LEU A 79 3.29 27.63 7.58
N LEU A 80 3.54 28.22 6.41
CA LEU A 80 3.51 27.52 5.12
C LEU A 80 4.59 26.44 5.04
N ALA A 81 5.81 26.74 5.48
CA ALA A 81 6.89 25.78 5.53
C ALA A 81 6.53 24.58 6.41
N ARG A 82 5.97 24.82 7.60
CA ARG A 82 5.54 23.74 8.49
C ARG A 82 4.41 22.90 7.90
N LEU A 83 3.45 23.54 7.25
CA LEU A 83 2.34 22.87 6.57
C LEU A 83 2.87 21.96 5.45
N VAL A 84 3.77 22.45 4.61
CA VAL A 84 4.37 21.66 3.53
C VAL A 84 5.14 20.48 4.10
N HIS A 85 6.01 20.70 5.09
CA HIS A 85 6.76 19.63 5.74
C HIS A 85 5.84 18.54 6.33
N THR A 86 4.79 18.96 7.03
CA THR A 86 3.81 18.04 7.63
C THR A 86 3.05 17.26 6.56
N ALA A 87 2.66 17.91 5.46
CA ALA A 87 2.02 17.24 4.35
C ALA A 87 2.95 16.25 3.63
N GLN A 88 4.23 16.57 3.47
CA GLN A 88 5.23 15.65 2.91
C GLN A 88 5.39 14.41 3.79
N ALA A 89 5.53 14.59 5.11
CA ALA A 89 5.62 13.48 6.05
C ALA A 89 4.37 12.59 6.01
N ARG A 90 3.16 13.18 6.14
CA ARG A 90 1.88 12.47 6.06
C ARG A 90 1.76 11.69 4.72
N ALA A 91 2.08 12.33 3.60
CA ALA A 91 1.99 11.70 2.29
C ALA A 91 2.92 10.48 2.14
N ARG A 92 4.12 10.52 2.73
CA ARG A 92 5.07 9.39 2.75
C ARG A 92 4.59 8.25 3.66
N ASP A 93 4.12 8.57 4.86
CA ASP A 93 3.60 7.59 5.82
C ASP A 93 2.37 6.87 5.25
N ASP A 94 1.45 7.60 4.63
CA ASP A 94 0.28 7.03 3.97
C ASP A 94 0.67 6.08 2.84
N LEU A 95 1.65 6.46 2.00
CA LEU A 95 2.16 5.58 0.94
C LEU A 95 2.81 4.31 1.50
N ALA A 96 3.62 4.43 2.55
CA ALA A 96 4.24 3.29 3.23
C ALA A 96 3.16 2.35 3.79
N GLN A 97 2.16 2.89 4.48
CA GLN A 97 1.07 2.11 5.05
C GLN A 97 0.26 1.38 3.96
N MET A 98 -0.05 2.06 2.84
CA MET A 98 -0.75 1.47 1.71
C MET A 98 0.05 0.33 1.06
N LEU A 99 1.36 0.50 0.92
CA LEU A 99 2.26 -0.53 0.39
C LEU A 99 2.27 -1.77 1.31
N CYS A 100 2.45 -1.57 2.61
CA CYS A 100 2.46 -2.65 3.60
C CYS A 100 1.15 -3.45 3.59
N LYS A 101 -0.01 -2.78 3.61
CA LYS A 101 -1.33 -3.43 3.54
C LYS A 101 -1.49 -4.27 2.28
N ARG A 102 -0.97 -3.77 1.15
CA ARG A 102 -1.06 -4.48 -0.12
C ARG A 102 -0.12 -5.69 -0.18
N MET A 103 1.11 -5.55 0.29
CA MET A 103 2.06 -6.65 0.40
C MET A 103 1.50 -7.78 1.26
N ALA A 104 0.87 -7.45 2.39
CA ALA A 104 0.20 -8.43 3.24
C ALA A 104 -0.93 -9.17 2.50
N GLY A 105 -1.77 -8.44 1.73
CA GLY A 105 -2.81 -9.04 0.90
C GLY A 105 -2.25 -9.95 -0.20
N ASN A 106 -1.19 -9.54 -0.88
CA ASN A 106 -0.52 -10.35 -1.90
C ASN A 106 0.06 -11.64 -1.30
N LEU A 107 0.72 -11.55 -0.14
CA LEU A 107 1.27 -12.71 0.56
C LEU A 107 0.17 -13.69 0.98
N LYS A 108 -0.95 -13.17 1.51
CA LYS A 108 -2.13 -14.00 1.84
C LYS A 108 -2.64 -14.75 0.61
N ASN A 109 -2.81 -14.04 -0.52
CA ASN A 109 -3.29 -14.65 -1.76
C ASN A 109 -2.31 -15.68 -2.32
N ALA A 110 -1.00 -15.42 -2.25
CA ALA A 110 0.02 -16.37 -2.69
C ALA A 110 -0.02 -17.67 -1.88
N ARG A 111 -0.19 -17.56 -0.56
CA ARG A 111 -0.34 -18.73 0.33
C ARG A 111 -1.58 -19.55 -0.01
N LEU A 112 -2.72 -18.88 -0.24
CA LEU A 112 -3.95 -19.57 -0.66
C LEU A 112 -3.78 -20.32 -1.98
N LYS A 113 -3.19 -19.67 -2.99
CA LYS A 113 -2.89 -20.31 -4.28
C LYS A 113 -1.92 -21.49 -4.16
N LEU A 114 -0.94 -21.39 -3.26
CA LEU A 114 -0.01 -22.49 -3.01
C LEU A 114 -0.72 -23.71 -2.41
N GLU A 115 -1.63 -23.50 -1.45
CA GLU A 115 -2.42 -24.60 -0.90
C GLU A 115 -3.35 -25.21 -1.95
N GLU A 116 -3.97 -24.40 -2.80
CA GLU A 116 -4.78 -24.89 -3.93
C GLU A 116 -3.97 -25.78 -4.88
N ILE A 117 -2.74 -25.37 -5.24
CA ILE A 117 -1.83 -26.18 -6.07
C ILE A 117 -1.47 -27.49 -5.38
N ARG A 118 -1.15 -27.45 -4.08
CA ARG A 118 -0.81 -28.66 -3.30
C ARG A 118 -1.96 -29.64 -3.23
N GLU A 119 -3.19 -29.16 -3.13
CA GLU A 119 -4.37 -30.00 -3.12
C GLU A 119 -4.61 -30.65 -4.49
N GLN A 120 -4.48 -29.88 -5.58
CA GLN A 120 -4.56 -30.41 -6.94
C GLN A 120 -3.51 -31.51 -7.20
N GLN A 121 -2.28 -31.32 -6.72
CA GLN A 121 -1.21 -32.31 -6.84
C GLN A 121 -1.52 -33.59 -6.04
N ARG A 122 -2.08 -33.48 -4.83
CA ARG A 122 -2.52 -34.63 -4.02
C ARG A 122 -3.62 -35.41 -4.73
N ALA A 123 -4.67 -34.72 -5.17
CA ALA A 123 -5.77 -35.34 -5.91
C ALA A 123 -5.30 -36.05 -7.20
N MET A 124 -4.35 -35.45 -7.93
CA MET A 124 -3.77 -36.09 -9.12
C MET A 124 -2.97 -37.34 -8.76
N SER A 125 -2.18 -37.29 -7.69
CA SER A 125 -1.37 -38.42 -7.22
C SER A 125 -2.25 -39.59 -6.75
N GLU A 126 -3.32 -39.30 -5.99
CA GLU A 126 -4.28 -40.30 -5.53
C GLU A 126 -5.01 -40.98 -6.70
N ARG A 127 -5.44 -40.21 -7.71
CA ARG A 127 -6.03 -40.77 -8.93
C ARG A 127 -5.06 -41.71 -9.64
N LEU A 128 -3.80 -41.29 -9.83
CA LEU A 128 -2.79 -42.08 -10.51
C LEU A 128 -2.53 -43.41 -9.78
N ILE A 129 -2.38 -43.37 -8.45
CA ILE A 129 -2.23 -44.56 -7.61
C ILE A 129 -3.46 -45.48 -7.74
N GLY A 130 -4.67 -44.90 -7.71
CA GLY A 130 -5.92 -45.63 -7.90
C GLY A 130 -5.97 -46.37 -9.23
N THR A 131 -5.69 -45.67 -10.33
CA THR A 131 -5.64 -46.27 -11.68
C THR A 131 -4.59 -47.38 -11.76
N TYR A 132 -3.40 -47.17 -11.19
CA TYR A 132 -2.35 -48.18 -11.21
C TYR A 132 -2.75 -49.45 -10.44
N ARG A 133 -3.41 -49.30 -9.29
CA ARG A 133 -3.96 -50.43 -8.52
C ARG A 133 -5.02 -51.19 -9.32
N THR A 134 -5.89 -50.50 -10.05
CA THR A 134 -6.89 -51.14 -10.91
C THR A 134 -6.23 -51.95 -12.02
N VAL A 135 -5.22 -51.40 -12.70
CA VAL A 135 -4.49 -52.12 -13.76
C VAL A 135 -3.79 -53.36 -13.21
N LEU A 136 -3.10 -53.25 -12.07
CA LEU A 136 -2.44 -54.39 -11.43
C LEU A 136 -3.44 -55.44 -10.92
N GLY A 137 -4.60 -55.02 -10.40
CA GLY A 137 -5.65 -55.93 -9.94
C GLY A 137 -6.43 -56.61 -11.06
N ALA A 138 -6.49 -55.99 -12.23
CA ALA A 138 -7.10 -56.54 -13.44
C ALA A 138 -6.16 -57.46 -14.24
N SER A 139 -4.88 -57.52 -13.87
CA SER A 139 -3.96 -58.49 -14.45
C SER A 139 -4.42 -59.90 -14.06
N PRO A 140 -4.73 -60.78 -15.03
CA PRO A 140 -4.97 -62.19 -14.74
C PRO A 140 -3.75 -62.71 -13.99
N ARG A 141 -3.96 -63.20 -12.77
CA ARG A 141 -2.99 -64.13 -12.20
C ARG A 141 -3.04 -65.34 -13.10
N ASP A 142 -1.90 -65.70 -13.70
CA ASP A 142 -1.68 -67.04 -14.22
C ASP A 142 -1.82 -68.02 -13.05
N VAL A 143 -3.05 -68.41 -12.77
CA VAL A 143 -3.44 -69.61 -12.02
C VAL A 143 -3.92 -70.59 -13.08
N ASP A 144 -2.98 -71.32 -13.66
CA ASP A 144 -3.02 -72.78 -13.74
C ASP A 144 -1.95 -73.29 -14.70
N THR A 145 -0.94 -73.95 -14.14
CA THR A 145 -0.56 -75.27 -14.65
C THR A 145 -0.47 -76.20 -13.45
N LEU A 146 -1.63 -76.71 -13.03
CA LEU A 146 -1.69 -78.01 -12.36
C LEU A 146 -1.32 -79.08 -13.39
N GLU A 147 -0.38 -79.93 -12.98
CA GLU A 147 -0.17 -81.32 -13.37
C GLU A 147 -0.30 -81.73 -14.85
N THR A 148 0.81 -82.19 -15.42
CA THR A 148 0.85 -83.48 -16.13
C THR A 148 2.30 -83.92 -16.36
N GLY A 149 2.63 -85.14 -15.94
CA GLY A 149 3.76 -85.86 -16.52
C GLY A 149 4.73 -86.54 -15.56
N SER A 150 4.26 -87.63 -14.95
CA SER A 150 4.91 -88.93 -14.76
C SER A 150 6.23 -89.09 -14.01
#